data_AF-A0A5A7RMS8-F1
#
_entry.id   AF-A0A5A7RMS8-F1
#
_cell.length_a   1.000
_cell.length_b   1.000
_cell.length_c   1.000
_cell.angle_alpha   90.00
_cell.angle_beta   90.00
_cell.angle_gamma   90.00
#
_symmetry.space_group_name_H-M   'P 1'
#
loop_
_entity.id
_entity.type
_entity.pdbx_description
1 polymer ?
#
loop_
_entity_poly.entity_id
_entity_poly.type
_entity_poly.pdbx_seq_one_letter_code
_entity_poly.pdbx_strand_id
1 'polypeptide(L)' 'MTGYKLVAFDMDGVLVEMKSSWRYIHECFGTDNSETRRAYLNDEISSQEYMDKDIAMWKSIGKTVHDIRGCF' A
#
# COMPACT_ATOMS: atom_id res chain seq x y z
N MET A 1 -16.60 35.86 -1.81
CA MET A 1 -16.41 34.46 -1.38
C MET A 1 -14.94 34.13 -1.51
N THR A 2 -14.26 33.79 -0.42
CA THR A 2 -12.88 33.30 -0.50
C THR A 2 -12.92 31.84 -0.92
N GLY A 3 -12.50 31.54 -2.15
CA GLY A 3 -12.39 30.17 -2.65
C GLY A 3 -11.27 29.40 -1.95
N TYR A 4 -11.34 28.06 -2.00
CA TYR A 4 -10.26 27.19 -1.54
C TYR A 4 -9.00 27.46 -2.38
N LYS A 5 -7.86 27.66 -1.71
CA LYS A 5 -6.56 27.90 -2.37
C LYS A 5 -5.81 26.62 -2.72
N LEU A 6 -6.16 25.51 -2.08
CA LEU A 6 -5.56 24.19 -2.26
C LEU A 6 -6.57 23.12 -1.86
N VAL A 7 -6.60 22.02 -2.61
CA VAL A 7 -7.32 20.80 -2.27
C VAL A 7 -6.38 19.63 -2.51
N ALA A 8 -6.34 18.69 -1.58
CA ALA A 8 -5.60 17.43 -1.72
C ALA A 8 -6.61 16.28 -1.70
N PHE A 9 -6.43 15.33 -2.61
CA PHE A 9 -7.23 14.11 -2.69
C PHE A 9 -6.33 12.93 -2.38
N ASP A 10 -6.88 12.00 -1.60
CA ASP A 10 -6.30 10.67 -1.51
C ASP A 10 -6.39 9.95 -2.87
N MET A 11 -5.63 8.89 -3.05
CA MET A 11 -5.60 8.12 -4.29
C MET A 11 -6.58 6.95 -4.24
N ASP A 12 -6.31 5.96 -3.37
CA ASP A 12 -7.01 4.68 -3.33
C ASP A 12 -8.48 4.87 -2.92
N GLY A 13 -9.41 4.43 -3.77
CA GLY A 13 -10.84 4.59 -3.53
C GLY A 13 -11.35 6.04 -3.59
N VAL A 14 -10.51 7.01 -4.00
CA VAL A 14 -10.88 8.43 -4.17
C VAL A 14 -10.62 8.90 -5.59
N LEU A 15 -9.37 8.97 -6.03
CA LEU A 15 -9.01 9.30 -7.42
C LEU A 15 -9.07 8.08 -8.34
N VAL A 16 -8.91 6.88 -7.79
CA VAL A 16 -8.97 5.61 -8.53
C VAL A 16 -9.99 4.65 -7.91
N GLU A 17 -10.66 3.83 -8.74
CA GLU A 17 -11.61 2.81 -8.27
C GLU A 17 -10.94 1.64 -7.54
N MET A 18 -9.65 1.42 -7.80
CA MET A 18 -8.85 0.42 -7.09
C MET A 18 -8.84 0.72 -5.59
N LYS A 19 -9.19 -0.29 -4.79
CA LYS A 19 -9.37 -0.12 -3.34
C LYS A 19 -8.07 -0.10 -2.55
N SER A 20 -6.97 -0.61 -3.10
CA SER A 20 -5.68 -0.64 -2.41
C SER A 20 -4.54 -0.86 -3.41
N SER A 21 -3.75 0.18 -3.63
CA SER A 21 -2.48 0.14 -4.35
C SER A 21 -1.50 -0.86 -3.71
N TRP A 22 -1.50 -0.94 -2.38
CA TRP A 22 -0.64 -1.87 -1.64
C TRP A 22 -0.99 -3.34 -1.93
N ARG A 23 -2.28 -3.69 -1.93
CA ARG A 23 -2.73 -5.03 -2.33
C ARG A 23 -2.36 -5.33 -3.78
N TYR A 24 -2.49 -4.35 -4.67
CA TYR A 24 -2.16 -4.54 -6.08
C TYR A 24 -0.67 -4.87 -6.29
N ILE A 25 0.24 -4.26 -5.51
CA ILE A 25 1.67 -4.64 -5.52
C ILE A 25 1.85 -6.11 -5.10
N HIS A 26 1.14 -6.58 -4.08
CA HIS A 26 1.17 -7.99 -3.66
C HIS A 26 0.69 -8.92 -4.78
N GLU A 27 -0.37 -8.56 -5.51
CA GLU A 27 -0.85 -9.32 -6.67
C GLU A 27 0.20 -9.37 -7.79
N CYS A 28 0.86 -8.24 -8.10
CA CYS A 28 1.95 -8.20 -9.10
C CYS A 28 3.18 -9.03 -8.68
N PHE A 29 3.51 -9.06 -7.38
CA PHE A 29 4.66 -9.79 -6.86
C PHE A 29 4.36 -11.24 -6.50
N GLY A 30 3.09 -11.66 -6.55
CA GLY A 30 2.65 -13.00 -6.15
C GLY A 30 2.82 -13.27 -4.65
N THR A 31 2.73 -12.24 -3.83
CA THR A 31 2.82 -12.31 -2.36
C THR A 31 1.44 -12.15 -1.72
N ASP A 32 1.31 -12.55 -0.44
CA ASP A 32 0.08 -12.38 0.33
C ASP A 32 0.40 -11.69 1.66
N ASN A 33 -0.36 -10.64 1.98
CA ASN A 33 -0.27 -9.92 3.25
C ASN A 33 -1.56 -10.01 4.07
N SER A 34 -2.44 -10.95 3.77
CA SER A 34 -3.73 -11.12 4.45
C SER A 34 -3.61 -11.13 5.98
N GLU A 35 -2.62 -11.83 6.53
CA GLU A 35 -2.37 -11.89 7.98
C GLU A 35 -1.91 -10.55 8.56
N THR A 36 -0.87 -9.95 7.97
CA THR A 36 -0.30 -8.66 8.42
C THR A 36 -1.33 -7.54 8.30
N ARG A 37 -2.15 -7.56 7.22
CA ARG A 37 -3.26 -6.64 7.03
C ARG A 37 -4.34 -6.80 8.09
N ARG A 38 -4.69 -8.04 8.44
CA ARG A 38 -5.65 -8.31 9.51
C ARG A 38 -5.14 -7.79 10.85
N ALA A 39 -3.88 -8.06 11.20
CA ALA A 39 -3.27 -7.56 12.43
C ALA A 39 -3.29 -6.03 12.49
N TYR A 40 -2.96 -5.36 11.38
CA TYR A 40 -3.04 -3.90 11.29
C TYR A 40 -4.48 -3.37 11.46
N LEU A 41 -5.47 -3.99 10.82
CA LEU A 41 -6.88 -3.60 10.94
C LEU A 41 -7.47 -3.87 12.33
N ASN A 42 -6.86 -4.76 13.10
CA ASN A 42 -7.23 -5.06 14.48
C ASN A 42 -6.46 -4.20 15.50
N ASP A 43 -5.68 -3.21 15.05
CA ASP A 43 -4.80 -2.38 15.89
C ASP A 43 -3.75 -3.19 16.68
N GLU A 44 -3.42 -4.40 16.24
CA GLU A 44 -2.42 -5.29 16.88
C GLU A 44 -0.99 -4.89 16.54
N ILE A 45 -0.80 -4.21 15.40
CA ILE A 45 0.48 -3.66 14.95
C ILE A 45 0.27 -2.23 14.43
N SER A 46 1.31 -1.41 14.55
CA SER A 46 1.31 -0.05 14.01
C SER A 46 1.34 -0.03 12.48
N SER A 47 0.95 1.10 11.88
CA SER A 47 1.07 1.30 10.43
C SER A 47 2.51 1.19 9.94
N GLN A 48 3.49 1.63 10.75
CA GLN A 48 4.91 1.49 10.43
C GLN A 48 5.32 0.01 10.40
N GLU A 49 4.93 -0.78 11.40
CA GLU A 49 5.21 -2.22 11.42
C GLU A 49 4.55 -2.97 10.26
N TYR A 50 3.32 -2.59 9.90
CA TYR A 50 2.63 -3.13 8.72
C TYR A 50 3.44 -2.88 7.43
N MET A 51 3.87 -1.63 7.20
CA MET A 51 4.67 -1.27 6.04
C MET A 51 6.04 -1.96 6.04
N ASP A 52 6.73 -1.99 7.18
CA ASP A 52 8.06 -2.60 7.29
C ASP A 52 8.04 -4.10 7.02
N LYS A 53 7.00 -4.81 7.50
CA LYS A 53 6.80 -6.25 7.25
C LYS A 53 6.62 -6.54 5.76
N ASP A 54 5.76 -5.77 5.08
CA ASP A 54 5.51 -5.95 3.65
C ASP A 54 6.75 -5.60 2.82
N ILE A 55 7.44 -4.50 3.14
CA ILE A 55 8.69 -4.12 2.46
C ILE A 55 9.79 -5.16 2.70
N ALA A 56 9.91 -5.70 3.92
CA ALA A 56 10.88 -6.76 4.22
C ALA A 56 10.56 -8.05 3.46
N MET A 57 9.28 -8.42 3.34
CA MET A 57 8.82 -9.55 2.53
C MET A 57 9.21 -9.36 1.07
N TRP A 58 8.92 -8.20 0.47
CA TRP A 58 9.28 -7.93 -0.93
C TRP A 58 10.80 -7.97 -1.15
N LYS A 59 11.57 -7.42 -0.21
CA LYS A 59 13.05 -7.50 -0.27
C LYS A 59 13.57 -8.93 -0.17
N SER A 60 12.94 -9.80 0.62
CA SER A 60 13.40 -11.18 0.80
C SER A 60 13.24 -12.02 -0.48
N ILE A 61 12.28 -11.67 -1.34
CA ILE A 61 12.10 -12.25 -2.68
C ILE A 61 12.80 -11.43 -3.79
N GLY A 62 13.70 -10.51 -3.42
CA GLY A 62 14.53 -9.77 -4.36
C GLY A 62 13.84 -8.62 -5.10
N LYS A 63 12.65 -8.18 -4.66
CA LYS A 63 11.94 -7.04 -5.26
C LYS A 63 12.51 -5.71 -4.79
N THR A 64 12.50 -4.74 -5.69
CA THR A 64 13.01 -3.39 -5.50
C THR A 64 11.96 -2.35 -5.85
N VAL A 65 12.26 -1.07 -5.57
CA VAL A 65 11.41 0.04 -6.01
C VAL A 65 11.23 0.11 -7.54
N HIS A 66 12.19 -0.42 -8.31
CA HIS A 66 12.08 -0.45 -9.77
C HIS A 66 11.02 -1.46 -10.23
N ASP A 67 10.87 -2.58 -9.52
CA ASP A 67 9.83 -3.57 -9.79
C ASP A 67 8.44 -3.02 -9.47
N ILE A 68 8.32 -2.20 -8.40
CA ILE A 68 7.05 -1.52 -8.06
C ILE A 68 6.61 -0.59 -9.18
N ARG A 69 7.55 0.16 -9.79
CA ARG A 69 7.25 1.01 -10.95
C ARG A 69 6.75 0.25 -12.17
N GLY A 70 7.07 -1.04 -12.28
CA GLY A 70 6.55 -1.90 -13.36
C GLY A 70 5.15 -2.45 -13.09
N CYS A 71 4.59 -2.25 -11.89
CA CYS A 71 3.24 -2.67 -11.56
C CYS A 71 2.19 -1.69 -12.10
N PHE A 72 2.55 -0.39 -12.17
CA PHE A 72 1.70 0.73 -12.57
C PHE A 72 2.08 1.26 -13.95
#